data_AF-A0A6B3GTK6-F1
#
_entry.id   AF-A0A6B3GTK6-F1
#
_cell.length_a   1.000
_cell.length_b   1.000
_cell.length_c   1.000
_cell.angle_alpha   90.00
_cell.angle_beta   90.00
_cell.angle_gamma   90.00
#
_symmetry.space_group_name_H-M   'P 1'
#
loop_
_entity.id
_entity.type
_entity.pdbx_description
1 polymer ?
#
loop_
_entity_poly.entity_id
_entity_poly.type
_entity_poly.pdbx_seq_one_letter_code
_entity_poly.pdbx_strand_id
1 'polypeptide(L)'
;LAAHLVDAGNDGLIVNGTTGESPTTSDSEKDQLVRAVLEAVGDRAHVVAGIGTNDTRHSVELARTAERTGVHGLLAVTPYYNKPPQEGLLRHFTAIADSTGLPVMLYDIPGRSGVPIDTETLVRLADHPRIVANKDAKGDLGRASWAIA
;
A
#
# COMPACT_ATOMS: atom_id res chain seq x y z
N LEU A 1 7.71 2.16 20.12
CA LEU A 1 6.32 2.12 19.61
C LEU A 1 6.00 0.81 18.89
N ALA A 2 6.74 0.42 17.86
CA ALA A 2 6.47 -0.83 17.11
C ALA A 2 6.35 -2.07 18.01
N ALA A 3 7.35 -2.35 18.85
CA ALA A 3 7.29 -3.46 19.82
C ALA A 3 6.06 -3.36 20.74
N HIS A 4 5.77 -2.19 21.29
CA HIS A 4 4.59 -1.98 22.15
C HIS A 4 3.26 -2.30 21.44
N LEU A 5 3.10 -1.92 20.17
CA LEU A 5 1.88 -2.24 19.41
C LEU A 5 1.75 -3.75 19.18
N VAL A 6 2.85 -4.42 18.86
CA VAL A 6 2.86 -5.88 18.70
C VAL A 6 2.56 -6.59 20.03
N ASP A 7 3.18 -6.14 21.12
CA ASP A 7 2.93 -6.68 22.47
C ASP A 7 1.49 -6.44 22.94
N ALA A 8 0.83 -5.41 22.41
CA ALA A 8 -0.59 -5.13 22.62
C ALA A 8 -1.54 -5.98 21.73
N GLY A 9 -1.00 -6.89 20.92
CA GLY A 9 -1.77 -7.87 20.13
C GLY A 9 -2.04 -7.47 18.69
N ASN A 10 -1.29 -6.52 18.11
CA ASN A 10 -1.42 -6.21 16.68
C ASN A 10 -0.63 -7.21 15.83
N ASP A 11 -1.31 -7.89 14.89
CA ASP A 11 -0.70 -8.90 14.00
C ASP A 11 0.24 -8.30 12.93
N GLY A 12 0.12 -7.00 12.67
CA GLY A 12 0.90 -6.33 11.65
C GLY A 12 0.95 -4.82 11.78
N LEU A 13 1.98 -4.23 11.16
CA LEU A 13 2.26 -2.80 11.16
C LEU A 13 2.38 -2.32 9.72
N ILE A 14 1.61 -1.28 9.37
CA ILE A 14 1.78 -0.54 8.12
C ILE A 14 2.70 0.64 8.39
N VAL A 15 3.84 0.67 7.72
CA VAL A 15 4.85 1.75 7.82
C VAL A 15 4.77 2.60 6.56
N ASN A 16 5.15 3.89 6.62
CA ASN A 16 5.10 4.83 5.50
C ASN A 16 3.70 4.98 4.86
N GLY A 17 2.64 4.80 5.65
CA GLY A 17 1.28 5.15 5.24
C GLY A 17 1.01 6.66 5.37
N THR A 18 -0.23 7.09 5.10
CA THR A 18 -0.62 8.51 5.29
C THR A 18 -0.40 8.98 6.73
N THR A 19 -0.76 8.16 7.73
CA THR A 19 -0.53 8.46 9.15
C THR A 19 0.95 8.49 9.53
N GLY A 20 1.79 7.78 8.77
CA GLY A 20 3.25 7.81 8.91
C GLY A 20 3.90 8.93 8.09
N GLU A 21 3.13 9.91 7.63
CA GLU A 21 3.61 11.11 6.95
C GLU A 21 4.47 10.82 5.71
N SER A 22 4.06 9.83 4.91
CA SER A 22 4.76 9.49 3.67
C SER A 22 5.03 10.64 2.68
N PRO A 23 4.24 11.74 2.63
CA PRO A 23 4.55 12.88 1.77
C PRO A 23 5.73 13.76 2.24
N THR A 24 6.12 13.70 3.51
CA THR A 24 7.16 14.59 4.10
C THR A 24 8.45 13.86 4.44
N THR A 25 8.54 12.57 4.11
CA THR A 25 9.74 11.75 4.31
C THR A 25 10.39 11.42 2.98
N SER A 26 11.73 11.49 2.95
CA SER A 26 12.55 11.07 1.82
C SER A 26 12.56 9.55 1.67
N ASP A 27 12.96 9.05 0.50
CA ASP A 27 13.05 7.62 0.25
C ASP A 27 14.07 6.93 1.17
N SER A 28 15.15 7.63 1.53
CA SER A 28 16.13 7.14 2.52
C SER A 28 15.55 7.06 3.92
N GLU A 29 14.76 8.05 4.36
CA GLU A 29 14.10 8.01 5.66
C GLU A 29 13.06 6.89 5.71
N LYS A 30 12.30 6.70 4.63
CA LYS A 30 11.34 5.60 4.48
C LYS A 30 12.01 4.23 4.63
N ASP A 31 13.16 4.02 4.00
CA ASP A 31 13.91 2.76 4.12
C ASP A 31 14.45 2.56 5.55
N GLN A 32 15.02 3.62 6.15
CA GLN A 32 15.51 3.57 7.54
C GLN A 32 14.39 3.25 8.53
N LEU A 33 13.22 3.87 8.38
CA LEU A 33 12.04 3.61 9.23
C LEU A 33 11.59 2.15 9.13
N VAL A 34 11.51 1.61 7.91
CA VAL A 34 11.11 0.21 7.68
C VAL A 34 12.11 -0.75 8.32
N ARG A 35 13.42 -0.52 8.15
CA ARG A 35 14.47 -1.35 8.77
C ARG A 35 14.37 -1.32 10.30
N ALA A 36 14.22 -0.14 10.89
CA ALA A 36 14.09 0.01 12.33
C ALA A 36 12.85 -0.72 12.88
N VAL A 37 11.72 -0.70 12.15
CA VAL A 37 10.52 -1.42 12.54
C VAL A 37 10.71 -2.93 12.43
N LEU A 38 11.27 -3.42 11.31
CA LEU A 38 11.59 -4.84 11.12
C LEU A 38 12.51 -5.36 12.24
N GLU A 39 13.58 -4.63 12.57
CA GLU A 39 14.48 -4.97 13.67
C GLU A 39 13.76 -5.02 15.02
N ALA A 40 12.91 -4.04 15.29
CA ALA A 40 12.20 -3.95 16.57
C ALA A 40 11.16 -5.07 16.77
N VAL A 41 10.52 -5.56 15.69
CA VAL A 41 9.45 -6.57 15.79
C VAL A 41 9.94 -7.99 15.54
N GLY A 42 11.02 -8.18 14.76
CA GLY A 42 11.49 -9.50 14.35
C GLY A 42 10.43 -10.25 13.54
N ASP A 43 10.21 -11.51 13.89
CA ASP A 43 9.23 -12.42 13.28
C ASP A 43 7.82 -12.34 13.90
N ARG A 44 7.64 -11.48 14.91
CA ARG A 44 6.41 -11.44 15.73
C ARG A 44 5.21 -10.78 15.05
N ALA A 45 5.42 -10.04 13.96
CA ALA A 45 4.36 -9.33 13.25
C ALA A 45 4.70 -9.11 11.78
N HIS A 46 3.67 -8.99 10.94
CA HIS A 46 3.84 -8.63 9.54
C HIS A 46 4.08 -7.13 9.37
N VAL A 47 5.17 -6.78 8.69
CA VAL A 47 5.47 -5.40 8.30
C VAL A 47 5.10 -5.17 6.84
N VAL A 48 4.23 -4.20 6.58
CA VAL A 48 3.79 -3.77 5.24
C VAL A 48 4.29 -2.34 5.00
N ALA A 49 4.97 -2.10 3.86
CA ALA A 49 5.48 -0.78 3.52
C ALA A 49 4.56 -0.02 2.55
N GLY A 50 4.23 1.22 2.89
CA GLY A 50 3.63 2.18 1.97
C GLY A 50 4.61 2.61 0.90
N ILE A 51 4.31 2.27 -0.36
CA ILE A 51 5.15 2.55 -1.54
C ILE A 51 4.43 3.34 -2.63
N GLY A 52 3.10 3.47 -2.54
CA GLY A 52 2.33 4.16 -3.56
C GLY A 52 2.58 5.66 -3.54
N THR A 53 2.80 6.22 -4.71
CA THR A 53 2.89 7.67 -4.96
C THR A 53 2.02 8.04 -6.15
N ASN A 54 2.04 9.31 -6.56
CA ASN A 54 1.37 9.72 -7.79
C ASN A 54 2.24 9.59 -9.06
N ASP A 55 3.45 9.03 -8.93
CA ASP A 55 4.36 8.68 -10.03
C ASP A 55 4.54 7.15 -10.05
N THR A 56 4.08 6.50 -11.13
CA THR A 56 4.19 5.04 -11.31
C THR A 56 5.63 4.54 -11.26
N ARG A 57 6.57 5.27 -11.90
CA ARG A 57 7.97 4.86 -11.93
C ARG A 57 8.57 4.91 -10.53
N HIS A 58 8.28 5.97 -9.78
CA HIS A 58 8.73 6.11 -8.40
C HIS A 58 8.14 5.02 -7.49
N SER A 59 6.85 4.72 -7.63
CA SER A 59 6.21 3.64 -6.87
C SER A 59 6.84 2.27 -7.15
N VAL A 60 7.23 2.00 -8.40
CA VAL A 60 7.97 0.79 -8.79
C VAL A 60 9.37 0.73 -8.18
N GLU A 61 10.10 1.86 -8.16
CA GLU A 61 11.41 1.96 -7.52
C GLU A 61 11.34 1.70 -6.00
N LEU A 62 10.30 2.24 -5.35
CA LEU A 62 10.02 2.02 -3.93
C LEU A 62 9.61 0.57 -3.64
N ALA A 63 8.77 -0.04 -4.47
CA ALA A 63 8.35 -1.43 -4.33
C ALA A 63 9.57 -2.38 -4.33
N ARG A 64 10.48 -2.22 -5.31
CA ARG A 64 11.72 -3.00 -5.40
C ARG A 64 12.64 -2.78 -4.21
N THR A 65 12.71 -1.54 -3.71
CA THR A 65 13.52 -1.23 -2.53
C THR A 65 12.95 -1.88 -1.28
N ALA A 66 11.64 -1.77 -1.06
CA ALA A 66 10.95 -2.39 0.06
C ALA A 66 11.10 -3.92 0.06
N GLU A 67 11.00 -4.56 -1.11
CA GLU A 67 11.24 -6.00 -1.26
C GLU A 67 12.65 -6.40 -0.85
N ARG A 68 13.68 -5.68 -1.31
CA ARG A 68 15.08 -5.92 -0.89
C ARG A 68 15.29 -5.71 0.61
N THR A 69 14.50 -4.85 1.24
CA THR A 69 14.55 -4.59 2.68
C THR A 69 13.89 -5.70 3.50
N GLY A 70 13.09 -6.56 2.87
CA GLY A 70 12.52 -7.75 3.52
C GLY A 70 11.15 -7.52 4.17
N VAL A 71 10.37 -6.56 3.68
CA VAL A 71 8.98 -6.40 4.13
C VAL A 71 8.09 -7.55 3.65
N HIS A 72 6.96 -7.76 4.32
CA HIS A 72 6.06 -8.89 4.05
C HIS A 72 4.97 -8.56 3.02
N GLY A 73 4.79 -7.28 2.72
CA GLY A 73 3.81 -6.80 1.75
C GLY A 73 3.93 -5.30 1.50
N LEU A 74 3.16 -4.84 0.53
CA LEU A 74 3.18 -3.45 0.07
C LEU A 74 1.79 -2.82 0.18
N LEU A 75 1.74 -1.53 0.53
CA LEU A 75 0.54 -0.71 0.44
C LEU A 75 0.70 0.32 -0.68
N ALA A 76 -0.14 0.23 -1.71
CA ALA A 76 -0.15 1.14 -2.84
C ALA A 76 -1.37 2.08 -2.77
N VAL A 77 -1.15 3.33 -2.38
CA VAL A 77 -2.20 4.38 -2.40
C VAL A 77 -2.54 4.78 -3.82
N THR A 78 -3.83 5.07 -4.07
CA THR A 78 -4.28 5.69 -5.31
C THR A 78 -3.51 6.99 -5.60
N PRO A 79 -2.98 7.19 -6.83
CA PRO A 79 -2.31 8.41 -7.24
C PRO A 79 -3.10 9.67 -6.87
N TYR A 80 -2.49 10.48 -6.01
CA TYR A 80 -3.06 11.73 -5.52
C TYR A 80 -2.64 12.91 -6.40
N TYR A 81 -3.40 14.01 -6.31
CA TYR A 81 -3.19 15.26 -7.05
C TYR A 81 -3.46 15.19 -8.57
N ASN A 82 -2.88 14.24 -9.28
CA ASN A 82 -2.94 14.15 -10.74
C ASN A 82 -4.22 13.48 -11.30
N LYS A 83 -5.02 12.82 -10.44
CA LYS A 83 -6.38 12.32 -10.76
C LYS A 83 -6.46 11.50 -12.06
N PRO A 84 -5.71 10.39 -12.19
CA PRO A 84 -5.73 9.58 -13.41
C PRO A 84 -7.11 8.95 -13.64
N PRO A 85 -7.47 8.63 -14.90
CA PRO A 85 -8.67 7.86 -15.20
C PRO A 85 -8.53 6.40 -14.70
N GLN A 86 -9.64 5.68 -14.61
CA GLN A 86 -9.68 4.29 -14.12
C GLN A 86 -8.72 3.33 -14.85
N GLU A 87 -8.61 3.45 -16.17
CA GLU A 87 -7.65 2.66 -16.95
C GLU A 87 -6.19 3.02 -16.60
N GLY A 88 -5.94 4.28 -16.22
CA GLY A 88 -4.65 4.70 -15.69
C GLY A 88 -4.36 4.11 -14.31
N LEU A 89 -5.36 4.04 -13.43
CA LEU A 89 -5.25 3.37 -12.12
C LEU A 89 -4.93 1.89 -12.28
N LEU A 90 -5.65 1.19 -13.16
CA LEU A 90 -5.40 -0.22 -13.47
C LEU A 90 -3.94 -0.45 -13.86
N ARG A 91 -3.44 0.32 -14.83
CA ARG A 91 -2.06 0.20 -15.32
C ARG A 91 -1.02 0.57 -14.27
N HIS A 92 -1.29 1.60 -13.47
CA HIS A 92 -0.42 2.02 -12.38
C HIS A 92 -0.23 0.90 -11.35
N PHE A 93 -1.33 0.33 -10.85
CA PHE A 93 -1.26 -0.73 -9.85
C PHE A 93 -0.72 -2.05 -10.43
N THR A 94 -1.06 -2.38 -11.68
CA THR A 94 -0.51 -3.56 -12.36
C THR A 94 1.01 -3.43 -12.51
N ALA A 95 1.53 -2.28 -12.93
CA ALA A 95 2.97 -2.04 -13.05
C ALA A 95 3.71 -2.16 -11.70
N ILE A 96 3.11 -1.66 -10.61
CA ILE A 96 3.64 -1.84 -9.26
C ILE A 96 3.69 -3.32 -8.91
N ALA A 97 2.56 -4.02 -9.08
CA ALA A 97 2.45 -5.43 -8.75
C ALA A 97 3.42 -6.28 -9.58
N ASP A 98 3.61 -5.99 -10.87
CA ASP A 98 4.58 -6.67 -11.75
C ASP A 98 6.05 -6.44 -11.39
N SER A 99 6.35 -5.42 -10.58
CA SER A 99 7.73 -5.06 -10.26
C SER A 99 8.34 -5.82 -9.08
N THR A 100 7.55 -6.65 -8.39
CA THR A 100 7.90 -7.30 -7.12
C THR A 100 7.32 -8.69 -6.97
N GLY A 101 7.93 -9.53 -6.12
CA GLY A 101 7.38 -10.81 -5.69
C GLY A 101 6.41 -10.71 -4.50
N LEU A 102 6.26 -9.54 -3.87
CA LEU A 102 5.47 -9.36 -2.66
C LEU A 102 3.97 -9.18 -2.92
N PRO A 103 3.10 -9.54 -1.96
CA PRO A 103 1.69 -9.19 -2.00
C PRO A 103 1.48 -7.67 -1.89
N VAL A 104 0.53 -7.16 -2.67
CA VAL A 104 0.16 -5.75 -2.79
C VAL A 104 -1.26 -5.56 -2.28
N MET A 105 -1.40 -4.64 -1.34
CA MET A 105 -2.65 -4.10 -0.85
C MET A 105 -2.91 -2.74 -1.51
N LEU A 106 -4.03 -2.62 -2.22
CA LEU A 106 -4.50 -1.34 -2.74
C LEU A 106 -4.98 -0.45 -1.59
N TYR A 107 -4.88 0.86 -1.74
CA TYR A 107 -5.38 1.81 -0.74
C TYR A 107 -6.23 2.90 -1.40
N ASP A 108 -7.54 2.70 -1.31
CA ASP A 108 -8.56 3.55 -1.88
C ASP A 108 -9.02 4.62 -0.87
N ILE A 109 -8.60 5.86 -1.10
CA ILE A 109 -8.86 7.00 -0.21
C ILE A 109 -9.22 8.28 -1.01
N PRO A 110 -10.36 8.32 -1.71
CA PRO A 110 -10.73 9.43 -2.60
C PRO A 110 -10.77 10.79 -1.89
N GLY A 111 -11.05 10.83 -0.59
CA GLY A 111 -10.97 12.07 0.20
C GLY A 111 -9.57 12.71 0.24
N ARG A 112 -8.51 11.96 -0.10
CA ARG A 112 -7.13 12.44 -0.22
C ARG A 112 -6.55 12.31 -1.63
N SER A 113 -6.90 11.27 -2.38
CA SER A 113 -6.41 11.07 -3.76
C SER A 113 -7.16 11.91 -4.80
N GLY A 114 -8.41 12.27 -4.52
CA GLY A 114 -9.29 13.01 -5.43
C GLY A 114 -9.98 12.16 -6.49
N VAL A 115 -9.67 10.86 -6.56
CA VAL A 115 -10.36 9.87 -7.41
C VAL A 115 -10.51 8.54 -6.65
N PRO A 116 -11.68 7.87 -6.72
CA PRO A 116 -11.85 6.54 -6.17
C PRO A 116 -11.28 5.47 -7.12
N ILE A 117 -11.00 4.29 -6.58
CA ILE A 117 -10.91 3.07 -7.40
C ILE A 117 -12.35 2.60 -7.64
N ASP A 118 -12.78 2.58 -8.90
CA ASP A 118 -14.11 2.09 -9.22
C ASP A 118 -14.17 0.58 -9.01
N THR A 119 -15.34 0.10 -8.63
CA THR A 119 -15.58 -1.31 -8.31
C THR A 119 -15.19 -2.25 -9.46
N GLU A 120 -15.51 -1.89 -10.70
CA GLU A 120 -15.10 -2.66 -11.89
C GLU A 120 -13.57 -2.72 -12.05
N THR A 121 -12.88 -1.61 -11.79
CA THR A 121 -11.41 -1.55 -11.79
C THR A 121 -10.81 -2.40 -10.68
N LEU A 122 -11.42 -2.39 -9.49
CA LEU A 122 -10.99 -3.22 -8.37
C LEU A 122 -11.11 -4.72 -8.70
N VAL A 123 -12.22 -5.15 -9.31
CA VAL A 123 -12.41 -6.55 -9.75
C VAL A 123 -11.36 -6.95 -10.78
N ARG A 124 -11.10 -6.10 -11.78
CA ARG A 124 -10.04 -6.36 -12.77
C ARG A 124 -8.64 -6.43 -12.16
N LEU A 125 -8.38 -5.63 -11.11
CA LEU A 125 -7.11 -5.67 -10.37
C LEU A 125 -6.98 -6.96 -9.54
N ALA A 126 -8.08 -7.49 -9.01
CA ALA A 126 -8.10 -8.71 -8.21
C ALA A 126 -7.70 -9.97 -9.00
N ASP A 127 -7.80 -9.95 -10.33
CA ASP A 127 -7.29 -11.02 -11.20
C ASP A 127 -5.76 -11.14 -11.18
N HIS A 128 -5.05 -10.09 -10.75
CA HIS A 128 -3.60 -10.11 -10.67
C HIS A 128 -3.13 -10.87 -9.41
N PRO A 129 -2.29 -11.92 -9.52
CA PRO A 129 -2.02 -12.86 -8.42
C PRO A 129 -1.33 -12.24 -7.19
N ARG A 130 -0.70 -11.08 -7.35
CA ARG A 130 -0.07 -10.34 -6.25
C ARG A 130 -0.96 -9.24 -5.65
N ILE A 131 -2.10 -8.90 -6.24
CA ILE A 131 -3.01 -7.91 -5.66
C ILE A 131 -4.03 -8.67 -4.81
N VAL A 132 -3.82 -8.64 -3.49
CA VAL A 132 -4.50 -9.57 -2.57
C VAL A 132 -5.44 -8.90 -1.58
N ALA A 133 -5.42 -7.56 -1.50
CA ALA A 133 -6.22 -6.82 -0.54
C ALA A 133 -6.53 -5.40 -1.01
N ASN A 134 -7.60 -4.83 -0.45
CA ASN A 134 -7.93 -3.41 -0.57
C ASN A 134 -8.16 -2.82 0.83
N LYS A 135 -7.42 -1.77 1.17
CA LYS A 135 -7.68 -0.90 2.31
C LYS A 135 -8.65 0.18 1.86
N ASP A 136 -9.94 -0.07 2.09
CA ASP A 136 -11.00 0.88 1.76
C ASP A 136 -11.14 1.95 2.86
N ALA A 137 -10.86 3.21 2.50
CA ALA A 137 -11.05 4.37 3.37
C ALA A 137 -12.12 5.35 2.84
N LYS A 138 -13.07 4.85 2.05
CA LYS A 138 -14.25 5.63 1.57
C LYS A 138 -15.31 5.77 2.66
N GLY A 139 -15.39 4.81 3.57
CA GLY A 139 -16.47 4.74 4.57
C GLY A 139 -17.82 4.28 4.01
N ASP A 140 -17.85 3.73 2.79
CA ASP A 140 -19.05 3.17 2.15
C ASP A 140 -19.10 1.65 2.35
N LEU A 141 -19.79 1.22 3.41
CA LEU A 141 -19.92 -0.20 3.76
C LEU A 141 -20.73 -1.00 2.73
N GLY A 142 -21.65 -0.36 2.01
CA GLY A 142 -22.47 -1.04 0.99
C GLY A 142 -21.61 -1.44 -0.21
N ARG A 143 -20.77 -0.51 -0.69
CA ARG A 143 -19.80 -0.80 -1.76
C ARG A 143 -18.73 -1.79 -1.31
N ALA A 144 -18.24 -1.66 -0.08
CA ALA A 144 -17.26 -2.61 0.47
C ALA A 144 -17.82 -4.04 0.51
N SER A 145 -19.07 -4.21 0.93
CA SER A 145 -19.76 -5.51 0.93
C SER A 145 -19.84 -6.13 -0.46
N TRP A 146 -20.18 -5.34 -1.47
CA TRP A 146 -20.23 -5.82 -2.85
C TRP A 146 -18.87 -6.31 -3.36
N ALA A 147 -17.79 -5.61 -3.01
CA ALA A 147 -16.43 -5.95 -3.45
C ALA A 147 -15.86 -7.23 -2.80
N ILE A 148 -16.46 -7.71 -1.71
CA ILE A 148 -16.02 -8.92 -0.98
C ILE A 148 -16.89 -10.14 -1.33
N ALA A 149 -18.06 -9.92 -1.94
CA ALA A 149 -19.01 -10.96 -2.34
C ALA A 149 -18.57 -11.70 -3.61
#